data_AF-A0A3M2RDA8-F1
#
_entry.id   AF-A0A3M2RDA8-F1
#
_cell.length_a   1.000
_cell.length_b   1.000
_cell.length_c   1.000
_cell.angle_alpha   90.00
_cell.angle_beta   90.00
_cell.angle_gamma   90.00
#
_symmetry.space_group_name_H-M   'P 1'
#
loop_
_entity.id
_entity.type
_entity.pdbx_description
1 polymer ?
#
loop_
_entity_poly.entity_id
_entity_poly.type
_entity_poly.pdbx_seq_one_letter_code
_entity_poly.pdbx_strand_id
1 'polypeptide(L)'
;MKIKALDISAHATPENWEFQLFIGLPSDIKPEDDSPARGFEMVKEAGKLFVELFWSAIEWMFEGTYISPDGYGTWETRPWDPRGGRVLIAGDAAHSMTAHRAHGLNHSLQDILNIIKGIKEIKAGKISMVDFATSYMEEVASRGSEEVRMPLQQGLAVHNWDLTKTMPILKIGTTPLHIDHTIVPLLGQEINQVV
;
A
#
# COMPACT_ATOMS: atom_id res chain seq x y z
N MET A 1 12.56 -0.72 6.94
CA MET A 1 13.29 -1.62 6.01
C MET A 1 12.66 -3.00 6.06
N LYS A 2 12.64 -3.71 4.93
CA LYS A 2 12.15 -5.09 4.82
C LYS A 2 13.12 -5.90 3.97
N ILE A 3 13.35 -7.15 4.36
CA ILE A 3 14.09 -8.13 3.56
C ILE A 3 13.10 -9.26 3.24
N LYS A 4 13.04 -9.67 1.98
CA LYS A 4 12.18 -10.77 1.54
C LYS A 4 12.98 -11.69 0.64
N ALA A 5 12.94 -12.99 0.90
CA ALA A 5 13.38 -13.95 -0.08
C ALA A 5 12.51 -13.85 -1.35
N LEU A 6 13.15 -13.91 -2.52
CA LEU A 6 12.48 -14.06 -3.80
C LEU A 6 11.98 -15.51 -3.96
N ASP A 7 11.45 -15.85 -5.12
CA ASP A 7 10.93 -17.20 -5.37
C ASP A 7 12.06 -18.23 -5.23
N ILE A 8 12.04 -19.00 -4.13
CA ILE A 8 13.04 -20.01 -3.81
C ILE A 8 12.51 -21.35 -4.31
N SER A 9 13.19 -21.94 -5.29
CA SER A 9 12.95 -23.32 -5.69
C SER A 9 13.09 -24.28 -4.50
N ALA A 10 12.23 -25.28 -4.39
CA ALA A 10 12.29 -26.30 -3.35
C ALA A 10 13.63 -27.08 -3.31
N HIS A 11 14.42 -26.99 -4.37
CA HIS A 11 15.74 -27.63 -4.49
C HIS A 11 16.91 -26.64 -4.37
N ALA A 12 16.64 -25.34 -4.20
CA ALA A 12 17.68 -24.34 -4.04
C ALA A 12 18.33 -24.44 -2.66
N THR A 13 19.66 -24.53 -2.64
CA THR A 13 20.40 -24.44 -1.39
C THR A 13 20.42 -23.00 -0.89
N PRO A 14 20.49 -22.77 0.45
CA PRO A 14 20.43 -21.42 1.02
C PRO A 14 21.45 -20.43 0.47
N GLU A 15 22.60 -20.90 -0.01
CA GLU A 15 23.64 -20.03 -0.59
C GLU A 15 23.21 -19.40 -1.92
N ASN A 16 22.22 -19.97 -2.59
CA ASN A 16 21.68 -19.49 -3.86
C ASN A 16 20.36 -18.72 -3.71
N TRP A 17 19.95 -18.41 -2.47
CA TRP A 17 18.72 -17.67 -2.25
C TRP A 17 18.94 -16.19 -2.59
N GLU A 18 18.06 -15.66 -3.41
CA GLU A 18 18.03 -14.23 -3.72
C GLU A 18 17.09 -13.51 -2.76
N PHE A 19 17.51 -12.34 -2.32
CA PHE A 19 16.74 -11.50 -1.42
C PHE A 19 16.48 -10.14 -2.05
N GLN A 20 15.26 -9.66 -1.90
CA GLN A 20 14.89 -8.30 -2.20
C GLN A 20 14.93 -7.47 -0.92
N LEU A 21 15.69 -6.38 -0.96
CA LEU A 21 15.74 -5.38 0.08
C LEU A 21 14.81 -4.22 -0.31
N PHE A 22 13.89 -3.87 0.58
CA PHE A 22 13.10 -2.64 0.48
C PHE A 22 13.50 -1.68 1.59
N ILE A 23 13.99 -0.52 1.19
CA ILE A 23 14.37 0.57 2.08
C ILE A 23 13.60 1.82 1.68
N GLY A 24 12.93 2.43 2.65
CA GLY A 24 12.36 3.77 2.52
C GLY A 24 13.26 4.73 3.26
N LEU A 25 13.74 5.75 2.55
CA LEU A 25 14.55 6.82 3.10
C LEU A 25 13.87 8.16 2.78
N PRO A 26 13.80 9.10 3.74
CA PRO A 26 13.54 10.49 3.36
C PRO A 26 14.67 10.94 2.45
N SER A 27 14.32 11.49 1.29
CA SER A 27 15.27 11.97 0.30
C SER A 27 14.79 13.30 -0.25
N ASP A 28 15.72 14.25 -0.31
CA ASP A 28 15.59 15.54 -1.00
C ASP A 28 16.33 15.55 -2.35
N ILE A 29 16.75 14.36 -2.82
CA ILE A 29 17.35 14.22 -4.14
C ILE A 29 16.38 14.74 -5.19
N LYS A 30 16.90 15.65 -6.01
CA LYS A 30 16.17 16.15 -7.16
C LYS A 30 16.22 15.12 -8.28
N PRO A 31 15.19 15.04 -9.13
CA PRO A 31 15.15 14.08 -10.23
C PRO A 31 16.40 14.10 -11.13
N GLU A 32 17.04 15.25 -11.31
CA GLU A 32 18.29 15.40 -12.08
C GLU A 32 19.53 14.76 -11.43
N ASP A 33 19.52 14.61 -10.11
CA ASP A 33 20.62 14.04 -9.31
C ASP A 33 20.34 12.56 -8.95
N ASP A 34 19.16 12.06 -9.33
CA ASP A 34 18.69 10.70 -9.07
C ASP A 34 19.33 9.71 -10.04
N SER A 35 20.56 9.29 -9.69
CA SER A 35 21.32 8.29 -10.44
C SER A 35 21.47 6.99 -9.66
N PRO A 36 21.64 5.84 -10.34
CA PRO A 36 21.83 4.56 -9.66
C PRO A 36 23.03 4.53 -8.72
N ALA A 37 24.13 5.20 -9.09
CA ALA A 37 25.31 5.35 -8.25
C ALA A 37 24.98 6.14 -6.97
N ARG A 38 24.21 7.22 -7.09
CA ARG A 38 23.79 8.02 -5.95
C ARG A 38 22.87 7.22 -5.01
N GLY A 39 21.92 6.46 -5.56
CA GLY A 39 21.07 5.56 -4.79
C GLY A 39 21.89 4.53 -4.01
N PHE A 40 22.88 3.91 -4.66
CA PHE A 40 23.79 2.95 -4.03
C PHE A 40 24.55 3.57 -2.84
N GLU A 41 25.16 4.74 -3.02
CA GLU A 41 25.87 5.46 -1.95
C GLU A 41 24.95 5.78 -0.77
N MET A 42 23.74 6.28 -1.04
CA MET A 42 22.77 6.61 0.01
C MET A 42 22.38 5.39 0.83
N VAL A 43 22.09 4.26 0.17
CA VAL A 43 21.68 3.04 0.86
C VAL A 43 22.83 2.48 1.68
N LYS A 44 24.06 2.49 1.16
CA LYS A 44 25.26 2.08 1.91
C LYS A 44 25.49 2.95 3.15
N GLU A 45 25.33 4.27 3.05
CA GLU A 45 25.47 5.18 4.18
C GLU A 45 24.36 4.96 5.22
N ALA A 46 23.10 4.90 4.79
CA ALA A 46 21.97 4.64 5.67
C ALA A 46 22.08 3.27 6.36
N GLY A 47 22.64 2.27 5.67
CA GLY A 47 22.91 0.93 6.17
C GLY A 47 23.63 0.89 7.51
N LYS A 48 24.55 1.83 7.75
CA LYS A 48 25.36 1.92 9.00
C LYS A 48 24.53 2.18 10.26
N LEU A 49 23.31 2.70 10.10
CA LEU A 49 22.40 2.99 11.20
C LEU A 49 21.45 1.83 11.52
N PHE A 50 21.39 0.81 10.66
CA PHE A 50 20.53 -0.34 10.88
C PHE A 50 21.19 -1.38 11.78
N VAL A 51 20.37 -2.18 12.44
CA VAL A 51 20.82 -3.31 13.25
C VAL A 51 21.35 -4.46 12.37
N GLU A 52 22.00 -5.43 13.01
CA GLU A 52 22.44 -6.67 12.36
C GLU A 52 21.29 -7.38 11.62
N LEU A 53 21.67 -8.21 10.64
CA LEU A 53 20.86 -8.65 9.50
C LEU A 53 20.71 -7.58 8.42
N PHE A 54 20.15 -6.42 8.75
CA PHE A 54 19.89 -5.36 7.76
C PHE A 54 21.17 -4.66 7.31
N TRP A 55 22.05 -4.33 8.25
CA TRP A 55 23.36 -3.77 7.93
C TRP A 55 24.19 -4.72 7.06
N SER A 56 24.37 -5.97 7.49
CA SER A 56 25.10 -7.00 6.71
C SER A 56 24.52 -7.20 5.30
N ALA A 57 23.19 -7.23 5.15
CA ALA A 57 22.54 -7.39 3.85
C ALA A 57 22.79 -6.18 2.91
N ILE A 58 22.81 -4.96 3.44
CA ILE A 58 23.21 -3.77 2.67
C ILE A 58 24.71 -3.80 2.37
N GLU A 59 25.52 -4.23 3.34
CA GLU A 59 26.97 -4.22 3.20
C GLU A 59 27.44 -5.15 2.08
N TRP A 60 26.82 -6.33 1.97
CA TRP A 60 27.13 -7.35 0.97
C TRP A 60 26.50 -7.11 -0.41
N MET A 61 25.75 -6.02 -0.60
CA MET A 61 25.28 -5.65 -1.93
C MET A 61 26.47 -5.48 -2.87
N PHE A 62 26.40 -6.07 -4.06
CA PHE A 62 27.46 -5.92 -5.07
C PHE A 62 27.65 -4.45 -5.45
N GLU A 63 28.89 -4.02 -5.63
CA GLU A 63 29.19 -2.67 -6.08
C GLU A 63 28.49 -2.36 -7.41
N GLY A 64 27.85 -1.20 -7.50
CA GLY A 64 27.08 -0.81 -8.68
C GLY A 64 25.71 -1.49 -8.81
N THR A 65 25.23 -2.19 -7.77
CA THR A 65 23.85 -2.68 -7.74
C THR A 65 22.88 -1.54 -8.06
N TYR A 66 22.05 -1.73 -9.08
CA TYR A 66 21.05 -0.74 -9.48
C TYR A 66 19.98 -0.63 -8.40
N ILE A 67 19.89 0.54 -7.77
CA ILE A 67 18.82 0.86 -6.83
C ILE A 67 17.84 1.75 -7.55
N SER A 68 16.66 1.20 -7.85
CA SER A 68 15.60 2.01 -8.47
C SER A 68 15.07 3.02 -7.46
N PRO A 69 15.02 4.31 -7.79
CA PRO A 69 14.18 5.23 -7.06
C PRO A 69 12.72 4.82 -7.29
N ASP A 70 11.99 4.60 -6.21
CA ASP A 70 10.54 4.38 -6.25
C ASP A 70 9.89 5.51 -5.44
N GLY A 71 9.52 6.57 -6.16
CA GLY A 71 8.86 7.73 -5.58
C GLY A 71 7.38 7.45 -5.34
N TYR A 72 6.91 7.69 -4.12
CA TYR A 72 5.48 7.57 -3.82
C TYR A 72 4.72 8.81 -4.30
N GLY A 73 4.02 8.68 -5.43
CA GLY A 73 3.01 9.63 -5.87
C GLY A 73 1.63 9.26 -5.32
N THR A 74 1.06 10.11 -4.47
CA THR A 74 -0.32 9.93 -3.99
C THR A 74 -1.28 10.89 -4.67
N TRP A 75 -2.52 10.44 -4.84
CA TRP A 75 -3.60 11.28 -5.33
C TRP A 75 -4.78 11.14 -4.41
N GLU A 76 -5.07 12.19 -3.63
CA GLU A 76 -6.28 12.20 -2.83
C GLU A 76 -7.50 12.28 -3.75
N THR A 77 -8.30 11.22 -3.72
CA THR A 77 -9.46 11.07 -4.60
C THR A 77 -10.40 12.26 -4.45
N ARG A 78 -10.81 12.82 -5.58
CA ARG A 78 -11.80 13.90 -5.66
C ARG A 78 -12.96 13.48 -6.53
N PRO A 79 -14.18 14.02 -6.29
CA PRO A 79 -15.28 13.88 -7.23
C PRO A 79 -14.87 14.26 -8.65
N TRP A 80 -15.33 13.49 -9.63
CA TRP A 80 -15.11 13.76 -11.06
C TRP A 80 -16.44 13.86 -11.80
N ASP A 81 -16.42 14.44 -12.99
CA ASP A 81 -17.59 14.45 -13.89
C ASP A 81 -17.69 13.08 -14.60
N PRO A 82 -18.72 12.26 -14.33
CA PRO A 82 -18.89 10.96 -14.97
C PRO A 82 -19.32 11.05 -16.44
N ARG A 83 -19.49 12.26 -16.99
CA ARG A 83 -19.85 12.55 -18.40
C ARG A 83 -21.13 11.86 -18.84
N GLY A 84 -22.16 11.91 -17.97
CA GLY A 84 -23.43 11.23 -18.18
C GLY A 84 -23.33 9.71 -18.06
N GLY A 85 -22.39 9.22 -17.25
CA GLY A 85 -22.14 7.80 -16.98
C GLY A 85 -21.24 7.07 -17.98
N ARG A 86 -20.53 7.82 -18.82
CA ARG A 86 -19.58 7.25 -19.80
C ARG A 86 -18.15 7.17 -19.29
N VAL A 87 -17.84 7.83 -18.16
CA VAL A 87 -16.51 7.87 -17.58
C VAL A 87 -16.58 7.40 -16.13
N LEU A 88 -15.87 6.32 -15.84
CA LEU A 88 -15.64 5.80 -14.50
C LEU A 88 -14.12 5.72 -14.28
N ILE A 89 -13.67 6.02 -13.07
CA ILE A 89 -12.26 5.92 -12.68
C ILE A 89 -12.18 4.88 -11.55
N ALA A 90 -11.19 4.00 -11.60
CA ALA A 90 -11.00 2.91 -10.65
C ALA A 90 -9.50 2.65 -10.40
N GLY A 91 -9.20 1.94 -9.32
CA GLY A 91 -7.85 1.57 -8.92
C GLY A 91 -6.95 2.78 -8.68
N ASP A 92 -5.67 2.64 -8.97
CA ASP A 92 -4.67 3.71 -8.75
C ASP A 92 -4.98 5.01 -9.53
N ALA A 93 -5.75 4.93 -10.62
CA ALA A 93 -6.20 6.12 -11.33
C ALA A 93 -7.21 6.95 -10.51
N ALA A 94 -7.98 6.32 -9.62
CA ALA A 94 -8.90 6.98 -8.71
C ALA A 94 -8.22 7.32 -7.38
N HIS A 95 -7.50 6.36 -6.80
CA HIS A 95 -6.96 6.44 -5.44
C HIS A 95 -5.54 5.88 -5.34
N SER A 96 -4.57 6.47 -6.05
CA SER A 96 -3.15 6.11 -5.87
C SER A 96 -2.71 6.35 -4.41
N MET A 97 -2.30 5.26 -3.75
CA MET A 97 -1.92 5.22 -2.33
C MET A 97 -0.48 4.76 -2.14
N THR A 98 0.16 5.16 -1.04
CA THR A 98 1.46 4.59 -0.66
C THR A 98 1.31 3.15 -0.15
N ALA A 99 2.34 2.31 -0.35
CA ALA A 99 2.31 0.89 -0.01
C ALA A 99 2.28 0.57 1.50
N HIS A 100 2.39 1.56 2.39
CA HIS A 100 2.55 1.37 3.83
C HIS A 100 1.40 0.62 4.53
N ARG A 101 0.22 0.57 3.92
CA ARG A 101 -0.95 -0.17 4.42
C ARG A 101 -1.32 -1.39 3.57
N ALA A 102 -0.72 -1.53 2.37
CA ALA A 102 -0.99 -2.61 1.43
C ALA A 102 -2.47 -2.82 1.03
N HIS A 103 -3.27 -1.74 0.94
CA HIS A 103 -4.70 -1.81 0.62
C HIS A 103 -5.04 -1.52 -0.86
N GLY A 104 -4.06 -1.13 -1.69
CA GLY A 104 -4.31 -0.72 -3.09
C GLY A 104 -5.07 -1.75 -3.93
N LEU A 105 -4.63 -3.02 -3.86
CA LEU A 105 -5.30 -4.10 -4.59
C LEU A 105 -6.72 -4.34 -4.09
N ASN A 106 -6.97 -4.27 -2.77
CA ASN A 106 -8.29 -4.51 -2.20
C ASN A 106 -9.28 -3.45 -2.68
N HIS A 107 -8.89 -2.18 -2.69
CA HIS A 107 -9.73 -1.09 -3.21
C HIS A 107 -9.94 -1.18 -4.70
N SER A 108 -8.91 -1.53 -5.47
CA SER A 108 -9.04 -1.78 -6.90
C SER A 108 -10.02 -2.93 -7.21
N LEU A 109 -9.97 -4.00 -6.43
CA LEU A 109 -10.91 -5.12 -6.58
C LEU A 109 -12.34 -4.70 -6.22
N GLN A 110 -12.51 -3.95 -5.13
CA GLN A 110 -13.82 -3.42 -4.72
C GLN A 110 -14.44 -2.54 -5.81
N ASP A 111 -13.65 -1.69 -6.46
CA ASP A 111 -14.10 -0.87 -7.58
C ASP A 111 -14.64 -1.73 -8.72
N ILE A 112 -13.88 -2.75 -9.14
CA ILE A 112 -14.28 -3.65 -10.22
C ILE A 112 -15.55 -4.41 -9.86
N LEU A 113 -15.67 -4.89 -8.61
CA LEU A 113 -16.88 -5.58 -8.13
C LEU A 113 -18.10 -4.65 -8.16
N ASN A 114 -17.94 -3.40 -7.72
CA ASN A 114 -19.00 -2.38 -7.75
C ASN A 114 -19.41 -2.05 -9.20
N ILE A 115 -18.44 -1.90 -10.10
CA ILE A 115 -18.70 -1.65 -11.54
C ILE A 115 -19.46 -2.83 -12.16
N ILE A 116 -19.00 -4.07 -11.94
CA ILE A 116 -19.67 -5.26 -12.48
C ILE A 116 -21.11 -5.37 -11.96
N LYS A 117 -21.32 -5.11 -10.66
CA LYS A 117 -22.65 -5.10 -10.05
C LYS A 117 -23.54 -4.02 -10.70
N GLY A 118 -23.04 -2.80 -10.81
CA GLY A 118 -23.76 -1.68 -11.42
C GLY A 118 -24.16 -1.94 -12.87
N ILE A 119 -23.24 -2.45 -13.69
CA ILE A 119 -23.51 -2.80 -15.09
C ILE A 119 -24.63 -3.86 -15.19
N LYS A 120 -24.65 -4.86 -14.29
CA LYS A 120 -25.73 -5.85 -14.24
C LYS A 120 -27.08 -5.22 -13.89
N GLU A 121 -27.10 -4.26 -12.96
CA GLU A 121 -28.33 -3.55 -12.55
C GLU A 121 -28.84 -2.61 -13.65
N ILE A 122 -27.95 -1.93 -14.37
CA ILE A 122 -28.29 -1.13 -15.56
C ILE A 122 -28.91 -2.02 -16.64
N LYS A 123 -28.28 -3.16 -16.95
CA LYS A 123 -28.79 -4.11 -17.94
C LYS A 123 -30.17 -4.68 -17.55
N ALA A 124 -30.43 -4.83 -16.26
CA ALA A 124 -31.72 -5.28 -15.74
C ALA A 124 -32.78 -4.15 -15.66
N GLY A 125 -32.44 -2.92 -16.06
CA GLY A 125 -33.34 -1.77 -16.00
C GLY A 125 -33.66 -1.28 -14.58
N LYS A 126 -32.84 -1.66 -13.58
CA LYS A 126 -33.07 -1.31 -12.17
C LYS A 126 -32.56 0.07 -11.79
N ILE A 127 -31.53 0.55 -12.49
CA ILE A 127 -30.90 1.86 -12.27
C ILE A 127 -30.50 2.43 -13.62
N SER A 128 -30.55 3.75 -13.77
CA SER A 128 -30.03 4.40 -14.98
C SER A 128 -28.50 4.42 -14.97
N MET A 129 -27.89 4.52 -16.15
CA MET A 129 -26.43 4.64 -16.27
C MET A 129 -25.89 5.90 -15.58
N VAL A 130 -26.67 6.98 -15.58
CA VAL A 130 -26.29 8.25 -14.93
C VAL A 130 -26.33 8.09 -13.42
N ASP A 131 -27.41 7.53 -12.87
CA ASP A 131 -27.55 7.38 -11.42
C ASP A 131 -26.52 6.40 -10.85
N PHE A 132 -26.23 5.30 -11.56
CA PHE A 132 -25.16 4.39 -11.18
C PHE A 132 -23.80 5.09 -11.17
N ALA A 133 -23.44 5.80 -12.24
CA ALA A 133 -22.13 6.43 -12.32
C ALA A 133 -21.93 7.54 -11.28
N THR A 134 -22.98 8.31 -10.98
CA THR A 134 -22.97 9.33 -9.93
C THR A 134 -22.75 8.68 -8.56
N SER A 135 -23.56 7.68 -8.21
CA SER A 135 -23.44 6.99 -6.92
C SER A 135 -22.09 6.26 -6.75
N TYR A 136 -21.58 5.64 -7.82
CA TYR A 136 -20.25 5.03 -7.82
C TYR A 136 -19.15 6.07 -7.61
N MET A 137 -19.23 7.21 -8.29
CA MET A 137 -18.24 8.29 -8.14
C MET A 137 -18.22 8.85 -6.72
N GLU A 138 -19.39 9.08 -6.11
CA GLU A 138 -19.49 9.57 -4.74
C GLU A 138 -18.89 8.57 -3.73
N GLU A 139 -19.17 7.28 -3.91
CA GLU A 139 -18.62 6.19 -3.09
C GLU A 139 -17.09 6.15 -3.18
N VAL A 140 -16.55 6.12 -4.40
CA VAL A 140 -15.10 6.07 -4.65
C VAL A 140 -14.42 7.35 -4.15
N ALA A 141 -15.03 8.52 -4.33
CA ALA A 141 -14.48 9.77 -3.81
C ALA A 141 -14.41 9.77 -2.28
N SER A 142 -15.45 9.28 -1.60
CA SER A 142 -15.47 9.17 -0.15
C SER A 142 -14.40 8.19 0.34
N ARG A 143 -14.51 6.91 -0.04
CA ARG A 143 -13.61 5.83 0.39
C ARG A 143 -12.16 6.11 -0.02
N GLY A 144 -11.95 6.48 -1.28
CA GLY A 144 -10.63 6.73 -1.83
C GLY A 144 -9.93 7.92 -1.18
N SER A 145 -10.64 8.96 -0.75
CA SER A 145 -10.02 10.08 -0.03
C SER A 145 -9.49 9.67 1.35
N GLU A 146 -10.26 8.87 2.11
CA GLU A 146 -9.86 8.37 3.42
C GLU A 146 -8.65 7.44 3.31
N GLU A 147 -8.72 6.51 2.36
CA GLU A 147 -7.72 5.47 2.17
C GLU A 147 -6.43 5.99 1.53
N VAL A 148 -6.41 7.20 0.95
CA VAL A 148 -5.17 7.87 0.55
C VAL A 148 -4.51 8.62 1.71
N ARG A 149 -5.29 9.28 2.58
CA ARG A 149 -4.74 10.06 3.70
C ARG A 149 -4.04 9.16 4.73
N MET A 150 -4.64 8.02 5.09
CA MET A 150 -4.12 7.17 6.16
C MET A 150 -2.74 6.55 5.85
N PRO A 151 -2.50 5.91 4.69
CA PRO A 151 -1.19 5.34 4.36
C PRO A 151 -0.12 6.41 4.21
N LEU A 152 -0.46 7.62 3.73
CA LEU A 152 0.48 8.73 3.68
C LEU A 152 0.94 9.14 5.08
N GLN A 153 0.01 9.31 6.02
CA GLN A 153 0.34 9.60 7.42
C GLN A 153 1.20 8.50 8.05
N GLN A 154 0.88 7.23 7.76
CA GLN A 154 1.68 6.10 8.23
C GLN A 154 3.08 6.10 7.63
N GLY A 155 3.22 6.34 6.32
CA GLY A 155 4.50 6.46 5.64
C GLY A 155 5.38 7.56 6.24
N LEU A 156 4.81 8.73 6.49
CA LEU A 156 5.53 9.81 7.18
C LEU A 156 5.90 9.44 8.61
N ALA A 157 5.00 8.78 9.34
CA ALA A 157 5.23 8.42 10.72
C ALA A 157 6.32 7.35 10.90
N VAL A 158 6.45 6.37 9.99
CA VAL A 158 7.50 5.32 10.10
C VAL A 158 8.91 5.84 9.80
N HIS A 159 9.03 7.04 9.22
CA HIS A 159 10.31 7.68 8.90
C HIS A 159 10.65 8.87 9.83
N ASN A 160 9.78 9.20 10.79
CA ASN A 160 9.99 10.30 11.73
C ASN A 160 9.66 9.85 13.16
N TRP A 161 10.68 9.73 14.01
CA TRP A 161 10.54 9.22 15.37
C TRP A 161 9.53 9.99 16.23
N ASP A 162 9.47 11.31 16.09
CA ASP A 162 8.52 12.13 16.85
C ASP A 162 7.08 11.82 16.49
N LEU A 163 6.81 11.55 15.20
CA LEU A 163 5.52 11.05 14.74
C LEU A 163 5.31 9.59 15.11
N THR A 164 6.34 8.73 15.00
CA THR A 164 6.27 7.30 15.32
C THR A 164 5.75 7.07 16.73
N LYS A 165 6.30 7.80 17.73
CA LYS A 165 5.87 7.72 19.14
C LYS A 165 4.40 8.06 19.35
N THR A 166 3.77 8.77 18.42
CA THR A 166 2.35 9.11 18.51
C THR A 166 1.42 8.01 17.98
N MET A 167 1.96 7.04 17.23
CA MET A 167 1.19 5.99 16.58
C MET A 167 0.54 5.06 17.62
N PRO A 168 -0.69 4.57 17.37
CA PRO A 168 -1.39 3.67 18.29
C PRO A 168 -0.56 2.45 18.70
N ILE A 169 0.16 1.84 17.76
CA ILE A 169 0.98 0.65 18.00
C ILE A 169 2.01 0.84 19.13
N LEU A 170 2.58 2.04 19.30
CA LEU A 170 3.54 2.33 20.37
C LEU A 170 2.89 2.83 21.66
N LYS A 171 1.68 3.40 21.58
CA LYS A 171 0.95 3.90 22.75
C LYS A 171 0.17 2.81 23.48
N ILE A 172 -0.49 1.94 22.72
CA ILE A 172 -1.45 0.94 23.25
C ILE A 172 -1.08 -0.50 22.87
N GLY A 173 0.04 -0.71 22.15
CA GLY A 173 0.50 -2.03 21.73
C GLY A 173 -0.37 -2.69 20.67
N THR A 174 -0.16 -3.98 20.43
CA THR A 174 -1.02 -4.85 19.61
C THR A 174 -2.17 -5.43 20.42
N THR A 175 -2.76 -4.64 21.32
CA THR A 175 -3.98 -5.08 21.99
C THR A 175 -5.01 -5.38 20.89
N PRO A 176 -5.60 -6.59 20.82
CA PRO A 176 -6.58 -6.90 19.80
C PRO A 176 -7.71 -5.88 19.89
N LEU A 177 -7.73 -4.93 18.96
CA LEU A 177 -8.77 -3.93 18.89
C LEU A 177 -10.01 -4.66 18.38
N HIS A 178 -10.84 -5.13 19.31
CA HIS A 178 -12.25 -5.48 19.11
C HIS A 178 -12.52 -6.25 17.82
N ILE A 179 -12.32 -7.58 17.87
CA ILE A 179 -12.79 -8.51 16.84
C ILE A 179 -14.27 -8.26 16.53
N ASP A 180 -15.04 -7.79 17.51
CA ASP A 180 -16.47 -7.49 17.45
C ASP A 180 -16.88 -6.32 16.54
N HIS A 181 -15.93 -5.51 16.03
CA HIS A 181 -16.22 -4.36 15.17
C HIS A 181 -15.54 -4.40 13.79
N THR A 182 -14.94 -5.53 13.42
CA THR A 182 -14.33 -5.69 12.09
C THR A 182 -15.41 -5.96 11.03
N ILE A 183 -15.54 -5.07 10.03
CA ILE A 183 -16.56 -5.15 8.96
C ILE A 183 -16.23 -6.27 7.94
N VAL A 184 -15.12 -6.99 8.13
CA VAL A 184 -14.75 -8.14 7.30
C VAL A 184 -15.07 -9.41 8.10
N PRO A 185 -16.21 -10.07 7.85
CA PRO A 185 -16.48 -11.35 8.47
C PRO A 185 -15.44 -12.36 7.97
N LEU A 186 -14.56 -12.79 8.87
CA LEU A 186 -13.73 -13.97 8.62
C LEU A 186 -14.67 -15.17 8.51
N LEU A 187 -14.69 -15.78 7.33
CA LEU A 187 -15.50 -16.97 7.07
C LEU A 187 -15.05 -18.11 8.00
N GLY A 188 -15.93 -18.50 8.91
CA GLY A 188 -15.93 -19.83 9.51
C GLY A 188 -15.03 -20.04 10.72
N GLN A 189 -15.39 -19.47 11.88
CA GLN A 189 -15.15 -20.13 13.16
C GLN A 189 -16.41 -20.01 14.03
N GLU A 190 -17.21 -21.08 14.07
CA GLU A 190 -18.19 -21.29 15.13
C GLU A 190 -17.42 -21.50 16.44
N ILE A 191 -17.42 -20.49 17.31
CA ILE A 191 -16.95 -20.65 18.68
C ILE A 191 -18.09 -21.28 19.46
N ASN A 192 -18.04 -22.60 19.60
CA ASN A 192 -18.85 -23.31 20.59
C ASN A 192 -18.43 -22.82 21.99
N GLN A 193 -19.26 -21.96 22.59
CA GLN A 193 -19.17 -21.67 24.02
C GLN A 193 -19.63 -22.89 24.80
N VAL A 194 -18.71 -23.54 25.50
CA VAL A 194 -19.01 -24.50 26.55
C VAL A 194 -18.82 -23.79 27.89
N VAL A 195 -19.98 -23.51 28.51
CA VAL A 195 -20.30 -23.20 29.93
C VAL A 195 -19.40 -22.21 30.67
#